data_AF-A0A343QZV0-F1
#
_entry.id   AF-A0A343QZV0-F1
#
_cell.length_a   1.000
_cell.length_b   1.000
_cell.length_c   1.000
_cell.angle_alpha   90.00
_cell.angle_beta   90.00
_cell.angle_gamma   90.00
#
_symmetry.space_group_name_H-M   'P 1'
#
loop_
_entity.id
_entity.type
_entity.pdbx_description
1 polymer ?
#
loop_
_entity_poly.entity_id
_entity_poly.type
_entity_poly.pdbx_seq_one_letter_code
_entity_poly.pdbx_strand_id
1 'polypeptide(L)'
;MNLMMTMAITTMIPLILIIFNHLAPKTSPDMEKLSPYECGFSPLENARLPLSIQFFLIAIFFLLFDLEIALLLPIPWALNTSTTATTWMLLLIFLLTLGLAYEWSQGALDWTK
;
A
#
# COMPACT_ATOMS: atom_id res chain seq x y z
N MET A 1 -5.67 28.77 7.56
CA MET A 1 -5.01 28.34 6.31
C MET A 1 -5.98 27.40 5.59
N ASN A 2 -6.41 27.73 4.37
CA ASN A 2 -7.36 26.86 3.64
C ASN A 2 -6.70 25.51 3.32
N LEU A 3 -7.48 24.43 3.21
CA LEU A 3 -6.98 23.09 2.88
C LEU A 3 -6.08 23.11 1.63
N MET A 4 -6.49 23.85 0.59
CA MET A 4 -5.69 24.02 -0.63
C MET A 4 -4.32 24.65 -0.37
N MET A 5 -4.24 25.61 0.55
CA MET A 5 -2.97 26.25 0.93
C MET A 5 -2.09 25.28 1.73
N THR A 6 -2.66 24.45 2.61
CA THR A 6 -1.90 23.42 3.33
C THR A 6 -1.33 22.37 2.38
N MET A 7 -2.13 21.85 1.44
CA MET A 7 -1.68 20.88 0.45
C MET A 7 -0.57 21.45 -0.44
N ALA A 8 -0.72 22.70 -0.90
CA ALA A 8 0.29 23.38 -1.70
C ALA A 8 1.63 23.51 -0.96
N ILE A 9 1.61 23.91 0.32
CA ILE A 9 2.84 24.06 1.10
C ILE A 9 3.51 22.70 1.35
N THR A 10 2.74 21.68 1.74
CA THR A 10 3.28 20.33 2.03
C THR A 10 3.88 19.63 0.80
N THR A 11 3.41 19.94 -0.41
CA THR A 11 3.96 19.40 -1.66
C THR A 11 5.15 20.22 -2.17
N MET A 12 5.16 21.54 -1.96
CA MET A 12 6.25 22.42 -2.39
C MET A 12 7.55 22.16 -1.62
N ILE A 13 7.49 21.91 -0.32
CA ILE A 13 8.69 21.68 0.51
C ILE A 13 9.56 20.52 -0.01
N PRO A 14 9.04 19.29 -0.21
CA PRO A 14 9.86 18.18 -0.73
C PRO A 14 10.32 18.44 -2.16
N LEU A 15 9.52 19.13 -2.99
CA LEU A 15 9.90 19.47 -4.36
C LEU A 15 11.12 20.40 -4.40
N ILE A 16 11.13 21.44 -3.55
CA ILE A 16 12.27 22.37 -3.41
C ILE A 16 13.52 21.61 -2.92
N LEU A 17 13.36 20.68 -1.98
CA LEU A 17 14.47 19.86 -1.48
C LEU A 17 15.05 18.95 -2.57
N ILE A 18 14.20 18.34 -3.40
CA ILE A 18 14.63 17.51 -4.55
C ILE A 18 15.39 18.37 -5.57
N ILE A 19 14.86 19.55 -5.92
CA ILE A 19 15.52 20.48 -6.84
C ILE A 19 16.88 20.90 -6.28
N PHE A 20 16.94 21.28 -5.01
CA PHE A 20 18.19 21.67 -4.37
C PHE A 20 19.22 20.54 -4.37
N ASN A 21 18.80 19.30 -4.09
CA ASN A 21 19.66 18.13 -4.12
C ASN A 21 20.19 17.83 -5.53
N HIS A 22 19.40 18.08 -6.59
CA HIS A 22 19.90 17.93 -7.95
C HIS A 22 20.85 19.05 -8.40
N LEU A 23 20.68 20.28 -7.91
CA LEU A 23 21.48 21.44 -8.33
C LEU A 23 22.76 21.64 -7.52
N ALA A 24 22.78 21.30 -6.23
CA ALA A 24 23.90 21.58 -5.33
C ALA A 24 25.18 20.75 -5.59
N PRO A 25 25.12 19.44 -5.86
CA PRO A 25 26.32 18.62 -6.02
C PRO A 25 26.88 18.70 -7.45
N LYS A 26 28.21 18.82 -7.55
CA LYS A 26 28.91 18.57 -8.82
C LYS A 26 29.01 17.06 -9.03
N THR A 27 28.20 16.51 -9.94
CA THR A 27 28.22 15.10 -10.29
C THR A 27 29.18 14.83 -11.44
N SER A 28 30.14 13.91 -11.24
CA SER A 28 30.94 13.31 -12.30
C SER A 28 30.55 11.83 -12.41
N PRO A 29 29.56 11.50 -13.28
CA PRO A 29 29.14 10.13 -13.47
C PRO A 29 30.24 9.33 -14.18
N ASP A 30 30.50 8.15 -13.67
CA ASP A 30 31.39 7.14 -14.27
C ASP A 30 30.58 5.86 -14.47
N MET A 31 30.96 5.01 -15.41
CA MET A 31 30.24 3.76 -15.71
C MET A 31 30.13 2.85 -14.47
N GLU A 32 31.19 2.77 -13.66
CA GLU A 32 31.20 2.00 -12.41
C GLU A 32 30.35 2.64 -11.30
N LYS A 33 30.12 3.96 -11.32
CA LYS A 33 29.18 4.61 -10.38
C LYS A 33 27.73 4.46 -10.79
N LEU A 34 27.48 4.21 -12.08
CA LEU A 34 26.15 4.00 -12.66
C LEU A 34 25.76 2.51 -12.71
N SER A 35 26.68 1.59 -12.40
CA SER A 35 26.41 0.15 -12.37
C SER A 35 25.61 -0.25 -11.11
N PRO A 36 24.81 -1.33 -11.16
CA PRO A 36 24.08 -1.82 -10.00
C PRO A 36 25.02 -2.26 -8.87
N TYR A 37 24.70 -1.87 -7.64
CA TYR A 37 25.48 -2.26 -6.46
C TYR A 37 25.01 -3.60 -5.90
N GLU A 38 25.85 -4.64 -5.97
CA GLU A 38 25.62 -5.95 -5.34
C GLU A 38 26.77 -6.26 -4.35
N CYS A 39 26.81 -5.52 -3.23
CA CYS A 39 27.82 -5.69 -2.17
C CYS A 39 29.28 -5.59 -2.64
N GLY A 40 29.55 -4.82 -3.72
CA GLY A 40 30.88 -4.67 -4.31
C GLY A 40 31.22 -5.68 -5.40
N PHE A 41 30.28 -6.56 -5.77
CA PHE A 41 30.40 -7.49 -6.88
C PHE A 41 29.55 -7.06 -8.08
N SER A 42 29.92 -7.53 -9.28
CA SER A 42 29.08 -7.43 -10.46
C SER A 42 27.83 -8.30 -10.27
N PRO A 43 26.64 -7.83 -10.65
CA PRO A 43 25.43 -8.58 -10.41
C PRO A 43 25.44 -9.92 -11.12
N LEU A 44 25.10 -10.98 -10.39
CA LEU A 44 25.09 -12.37 -10.90
C LEU A 44 23.91 -12.61 -11.83
N GLU A 45 22.77 -12.02 -11.51
CA GLU A 45 21.50 -12.14 -12.24
C GLU A 45 20.79 -10.78 -12.30
N ASN A 46 19.69 -10.72 -13.07
CA ASN A 46 18.83 -9.54 -13.08
C ASN A 46 18.11 -9.38 -11.75
N ALA A 47 17.97 -8.15 -11.27
CA ALA A 47 17.17 -7.82 -10.07
C ALA A 47 15.66 -8.14 -10.20
N ARG A 48 15.20 -8.59 -11.38
CA ARG A 48 13.82 -9.00 -11.64
C ARG A 48 13.68 -10.49 -11.37
N LEU A 49 13.61 -10.84 -10.10
CA LEU A 49 13.38 -12.21 -9.63
C LEU A 49 11.89 -12.58 -9.74
N PRO A 50 11.57 -13.87 -9.91
CA PRO A 50 10.19 -14.32 -9.81
C PRO A 50 9.62 -13.98 -8.43
N LEU A 51 8.50 -13.26 -8.42
CA LEU A 51 7.80 -12.89 -7.19
C LEU A 51 7.15 -14.14 -6.58
N SER A 52 7.28 -14.32 -5.26
CA SER A 52 6.58 -15.41 -4.58
C SER A 52 5.06 -15.21 -4.63
N ILE A 53 4.34 -16.28 -4.92
CA ILE A 53 2.86 -16.28 -5.06
C ILE A 53 2.17 -15.84 -3.75
N GLN A 54 2.77 -16.09 -2.59
CA GLN A 54 2.22 -15.69 -1.29
C GLN A 54 2.01 -14.17 -1.18
N PHE A 55 3.02 -13.36 -1.56
CA PHE A 55 2.87 -11.89 -1.56
C PHE A 55 1.80 -11.41 -2.55
N PHE A 56 1.63 -12.12 -3.66
CA PHE A 56 0.58 -11.80 -4.62
C PHE A 56 -0.82 -12.10 -4.05
N LEU A 57 -0.99 -13.22 -3.34
CA LEU A 57 -2.26 -13.56 -2.68
C LEU A 57 -2.63 -12.52 -1.60
N ILE A 58 -1.66 -12.09 -0.79
CA ILE A 58 -1.87 -11.04 0.21
C ILE A 58 -2.38 -9.74 -0.45
N ALA A 59 -1.85 -9.36 -1.61
CA ALA A 59 -2.30 -8.17 -2.33
C ALA A 59 -3.76 -8.28 -2.82
N ILE A 60 -4.18 -9.46 -3.29
CA ILE A 60 -5.57 -9.71 -3.70
C ILE A 60 -6.50 -9.63 -2.49
N PHE A 61 -6.13 -10.24 -1.36
CA PHE A 61 -6.94 -10.19 -0.14
C PHE A 61 -7.06 -8.77 0.39
N PHE A 62 -5.97 -8.01 0.41
CA PHE A 62 -6.00 -6.59 0.76
C PHE A 62 -7.01 -5.83 -0.11
N LEU A 63 -7.03 -6.07 -1.42
CA LEU A 63 -7.95 -5.41 -2.34
C LEU A 63 -9.42 -5.78 -2.08
N LEU A 64 -9.71 -7.05 -1.76
CA LEU A 64 -11.06 -7.48 -1.41
C LEU A 64 -11.53 -6.87 -0.08
N PHE A 65 -10.69 -6.90 0.95
CA PHE A 65 -11.01 -6.28 2.25
C PHE A 65 -11.15 -4.76 2.16
N ASP A 66 -10.35 -4.08 1.33
CA ASP A 66 -10.47 -2.63 1.12
C ASP A 66 -11.83 -2.27 0.49
N LEU A 67 -12.32 -3.09 -0.46
CA LEU A 67 -13.66 -2.92 -1.02
C LEU A 67 -14.76 -3.10 0.04
N GLU A 68 -14.65 -4.10 0.90
CA GLU A 68 -15.62 -4.31 1.99
C GLU A 68 -15.58 -3.17 3.02
N ILE A 69 -14.40 -2.63 3.34
CA ILE A 69 -14.26 -1.46 4.22
C ILE A 69 -14.87 -0.22 3.56
N ALA A 70 -14.70 -0.03 2.26
CA ALA A 70 -15.34 1.06 1.53
C ALA A 70 -16.89 0.97 1.62
N LEU A 71 -17.45 -0.24 1.64
CA LEU A 71 -18.89 -0.47 1.88
C LEU A 71 -19.32 -0.20 3.34
N LEU A 72 -18.43 -0.39 4.31
CA LEU A 72 -18.68 -0.08 5.72
C LEU A 72 -18.61 1.43 6.03
N LEU A 73 -17.78 2.18 5.28
CA LEU A 73 -17.55 3.62 5.49
C LEU A 73 -18.82 4.50 5.52
N PRO A 74 -19.86 4.30 4.68
CA PRO A 74 -21.05 5.15 4.71
C PRO A 74 -22.02 4.88 5.88
N ILE A 75 -21.80 3.82 6.67
CA ILE A 75 -22.76 3.36 7.67
C ILE A 75 -23.03 4.37 8.80
N PRO A 76 -22.07 5.16 9.31
CA PRO A 76 -22.37 6.19 10.32
C PRO A 76 -23.44 7.18 9.88
N TRP A 77 -23.52 7.52 8.59
CA TRP A 77 -24.59 8.35 8.05
C TRP A 77 -25.90 7.57 7.90
N ALA A 78 -25.84 6.30 7.51
CA ALA A 78 -27.02 5.43 7.34
C ALA A 78 -27.73 5.09 8.66
N LEU A 79 -27.00 5.02 9.79
CA LEU A 79 -27.58 4.79 11.12
C LEU A 79 -28.58 5.88 11.52
N ASN A 80 -28.37 7.12 11.06
CA ASN A 80 -29.27 8.23 11.34
C ASN A 80 -30.55 8.20 10.49
N THR A 81 -30.57 7.44 9.39
CA THR A 81 -31.67 7.45 8.42
C THR A 81 -32.53 6.18 8.45
N SER A 82 -31.96 5.04 8.85
CA SER A 82 -32.68 3.76 8.87
C SER A 82 -32.22 2.85 10.01
N THR A 83 -33.17 2.23 10.70
CA THR A 83 -32.88 1.21 11.71
C THR A 83 -32.29 -0.06 11.07
N THR A 84 -32.59 -0.32 9.79
CA THR A 84 -32.04 -1.43 9.00
C THR A 84 -30.54 -1.28 8.70
N ALA A 85 -29.95 -0.09 8.83
CA ALA A 85 -28.51 0.09 8.64
C ALA A 85 -27.68 -0.74 9.62
N THR A 86 -28.20 -0.94 10.86
CA THR A 86 -27.54 -1.77 11.87
C THR A 86 -27.46 -3.24 11.45
N THR A 87 -28.53 -3.79 10.86
CA THR A 87 -28.54 -5.18 10.39
C THR A 87 -27.61 -5.39 9.21
N TRP A 88 -27.55 -4.43 8.27
CA TRP A 88 -26.61 -4.48 7.15
C TRP A 88 -25.16 -4.35 7.59
N MET A 89 -24.88 -3.50 8.58
CA MET A 89 -23.56 -3.40 9.19
C MET A 89 -23.10 -4.73 9.80
N LEU A 90 -23.96 -5.34 10.63
CA LEU A 90 -23.65 -6.62 11.27
C LEU A 90 -23.43 -7.72 10.24
N LEU A 91 -24.22 -7.75 9.16
CA LEU A 91 -24.06 -8.70 8.07
C LEU A 91 -22.73 -8.52 7.34
N LEU A 92 -22.34 -7.28 7.02
CA LEU A 92 -21.07 -6.98 6.35
C LEU A 92 -19.87 -7.34 7.23
N ILE A 93 -19.90 -6.99 8.53
CA ILE A 93 -18.84 -7.37 9.47
C ILE A 93 -18.77 -8.90 9.61
N PHE A 94 -19.92 -9.57 9.68
CA PHE A 94 -19.97 -11.03 9.74
C PHE A 94 -19.34 -11.66 8.49
N LEU A 95 -19.66 -11.17 7.29
CA LEU A 95 -19.09 -11.66 6.04
C LEU A 95 -17.57 -11.45 6.00
N LEU A 96 -17.09 -10.27 6.41
CA LEU A 96 -15.66 -9.96 6.49
C LEU A 96 -14.92 -10.90 7.45
N THR A 97 -15.47 -11.14 8.64
CA THR A 97 -14.88 -12.07 9.62
C THR A 97 -14.89 -13.52 9.13
N LEU A 98 -15.92 -13.93 8.38
CA LEU A 98 -15.99 -15.26 7.78
C LEU A 98 -14.96 -15.42 6.66
N GLY A 99 -14.80 -14.41 5.79
CA GLY A 99 -13.78 -14.39 4.74
C GLY A 99 -12.37 -14.53 5.33
N LEU A 100 -12.06 -13.74 6.36
CA LEU A 100 -10.79 -13.83 7.08
C LEU A 100 -10.58 -15.21 7.73
N ALA A 101 -11.60 -15.77 8.37
CA ALA A 101 -11.52 -17.10 8.98
C ALA A 101 -11.26 -18.20 7.94
N TYR A 102 -11.89 -18.10 6.76
CA TYR A 102 -11.65 -19.01 5.66
C TYR A 102 -10.21 -18.93 5.14
N GLU A 103 -9.71 -17.72 4.87
CA GLU A 103 -8.34 -17.52 4.40
C GLU A 103 -7.30 -18.01 5.41
N TRP A 104 -7.53 -17.77 6.70
CA TRP A 104 -6.70 -18.32 7.77
C TRP A 104 -6.67 -19.84 7.72
N SER A 105 -7.83 -20.49 7.60
CA SER A 105 -7.91 -21.96 7.55
C SER A 105 -7.19 -22.58 6.35
N GLN A 106 -7.04 -21.83 5.26
CA GLN A 106 -6.31 -22.25 4.06
C GLN A 106 -4.79 -22.05 4.18
N GLY A 107 -4.29 -21.54 5.31
CA GLY A 107 -2.87 -21.28 5.51
C GLY A 107 -2.33 -20.15 4.63
N ALA A 108 -3.20 -19.32 4.05
CA ALA A 108 -2.77 -18.23 3.18
C ALA A 108 -2.04 -17.12 3.96
N LEU A 109 -2.24 -17.08 5.28
CA LEU A 109 -1.57 -16.20 6.23
C LEU A 109 -0.37 -16.88 6.93
N ASP A 110 -0.15 -18.18 6.69
CA ASP A 110 0.97 -18.89 7.30
C ASP A 110 2.24 -18.65 6.47
N TRP A 111 3.20 -17.98 7.10
CA TRP A 111 4.47 -17.70 6.47
C TRP A 111 5.30 -18.98 6.45
N THR A 112 5.66 -19.44 5.26
CA THR A 112 6.69 -20.47 5.11
C THR A 112 8.02 -19.87 5.56
N LYS A 113 8.69 -20.53 6.51
CA LYS A 113 10.07 -20.21 6.88
C LYS A 113 11.02 -20.50 5.73
#